data_AF-U5LJU9-F1
#
_entry.id   AF-U5LJU9-F1
#
_cell.length_a   1.000
_cell.length_b   1.000
_cell.length_c   1.000
_cell.angle_alpha   90.00
_cell.angle_beta   90.00
_cell.angle_gamma   90.00
#
_symmetry.space_group_name_H-M   'P 1'
#
loop_
_entity.id
_entity.type
_entity.pdbx_description
1 polymer ?
#
loop_
_entity_poly.entity_id
_entity_poly.type
_entity_poly.pdbx_seq_one_letter_code
_entity_poly.pdbx_strand_id
1 'polypeptide(L)'
;MAKKLSVLFILLVFVLSACSSFKNAVGGCPDAEISWVDVVMINGIKYEGEDEGLSEGEAPEKGQKIGEVRYMLADNACSNHKLRNGDAAFLPVGTEIFEIAGYRSDFRVLAGNKVYQVSENKKAKTISELLDIEGKVKKMSLESDYDGSHVSDFTEQETVDFVEEFLSLKYAGYDKAHKKINSDNRVFLRIHLMDGSSFNFVYWPDENVLNLGAFGTEEMKEIVLGRKGIEE
;
A
#
# COMPACT_ATOMS: atom_id res chain seq x y z
N MET A 1 32.60 64.57 1.29
CA MET A 1 32.26 63.52 0.30
C MET A 1 32.18 62.11 0.89
N ALA A 2 32.98 61.74 1.89
CA ALA A 2 32.97 60.39 2.49
C ALA A 2 31.65 59.94 3.17
N LYS A 3 30.88 60.86 3.79
CA LYS A 3 29.61 60.52 4.47
C LYS A 3 28.46 60.12 3.53
N LYS A 4 28.42 60.65 2.30
CA LYS A 4 27.38 60.29 1.31
C LYS A 4 27.63 58.92 0.66
N LEU A 5 28.91 58.52 0.54
CA LEU A 5 29.30 57.22 -0.01
C LEU A 5 29.03 56.08 0.97
N SER A 6 29.16 56.33 2.27
CA SER A 6 28.91 55.36 3.34
C SER A 6 27.41 55.01 3.50
N VAL A 7 26.51 55.98 3.34
CA VAL A 7 25.05 55.73 3.41
C VAL A 7 24.55 54.94 2.21
N LEU A 8 25.13 55.17 1.02
CA LEU A 8 24.77 54.43 -0.20
C LEU A 8 25.19 52.95 -0.12
N PHE A 9 26.31 52.66 0.53
CA PHE A 9 26.80 51.29 0.72
C PHE A 9 25.95 50.50 1.74
N ILE A 10 25.48 51.16 2.80
CA ILE A 10 24.59 50.54 3.80
C ILE A 10 23.23 50.22 3.15
N LEU A 11 22.68 51.11 2.32
CA LEU A 11 21.41 50.83 1.62
C LEU A 11 21.52 49.65 0.65
N LEU A 12 22.66 49.48 -0.02
CA LEU A 12 22.88 48.38 -0.98
C LEU A 12 22.94 47.01 -0.28
N VAL A 13 23.53 46.94 0.92
CA VAL A 13 23.61 45.71 1.73
C VAL A 13 22.23 45.27 2.24
N PHE A 14 21.35 46.22 2.56
CA PHE A 14 19.96 45.92 2.95
C PHE A 14 19.10 45.41 1.78
N VAL A 15 19.35 45.86 0.55
CA VAL A 15 18.63 45.36 -0.63
C VAL A 15 19.11 43.95 -1.02
N LEU A 16 20.39 43.63 -0.83
CA LEU A 16 20.95 42.30 -1.11
C LEU A 16 20.53 41.21 -0.11
N SER A 17 20.08 41.59 1.10
CA SER A 17 19.62 40.65 2.13
C SER A 17 18.11 40.38 2.10
N ALA A 18 17.34 41.07 1.24
CA ALA A 18 15.89 40.88 1.13
C ALA A 18 15.48 39.70 0.23
N CYS A 19 16.39 39.13 -0.57
CA CYS A 19 16.06 38.05 -1.50
C CYS A 19 16.13 36.63 -0.89
N SER A 20 16.70 36.44 0.30
CA SER A 20 16.75 35.10 0.92
C SER A 20 15.45 34.71 1.62
N SER A 21 14.62 35.68 2.03
CA SER A 21 13.38 35.42 2.77
C SER A 21 12.15 35.20 1.87
N PHE A 22 12.24 35.45 0.56
CA PHE A 22 11.12 35.27 -0.37
C PHE A 22 10.89 33.81 -0.81
N LYS A 23 11.83 32.90 -0.56
CA LYS A 23 11.67 31.48 -0.92
C LYS A 23 10.66 30.73 -0.04
N ASN A 24 10.31 31.27 1.13
CA ASN A 24 9.39 30.62 2.06
C ASN A 24 7.98 31.26 2.07
N ALA A 25 7.75 32.31 1.28
CA ALA A 25 6.50 33.10 1.30
C ALA A 25 5.55 32.79 0.13
N VAL A 26 5.92 31.90 -0.78
CA VAL A 26 5.07 31.47 -1.91
C VAL A 26 4.96 29.94 -1.89
N GLY A 27 4.01 29.41 -1.11
CA GLY A 27 3.47 28.06 -1.28
C GLY A 27 4.28 26.89 -0.71
N GLY A 28 4.99 27.04 0.41
CA GLY A 28 5.68 25.92 1.07
C GLY A 28 4.73 25.03 1.88
N CYS A 29 4.87 23.70 1.75
CA CYS A 29 4.18 22.75 2.63
C CYS A 29 4.55 22.99 4.11
N PRO A 30 3.62 22.79 5.06
CA PRO A 30 3.88 22.99 6.49
C PRO A 30 4.76 21.89 7.11
N ASP A 31 5.20 20.92 6.32
CA ASP A 31 5.69 19.62 6.81
C ASP A 31 7.20 19.42 6.60
N ALA A 32 7.78 18.52 7.40
CA ALA A 32 9.10 17.93 7.16
C ALA A 32 9.06 16.99 5.93
N GLU A 33 10.19 16.34 5.61
CA GLU A 33 10.24 15.28 4.58
C GLU A 33 9.17 14.22 4.84
N ILE A 34 8.29 13.98 3.85
CA ILE A 34 7.17 13.05 3.96
C ILE A 34 7.59 11.70 3.42
N SER A 35 7.51 10.67 4.26
CA SER A 35 7.63 9.28 3.83
C SER A 35 6.29 8.78 3.30
N TRP A 36 6.22 8.48 2.01
CA TRP A 36 5.03 7.94 1.35
C TRP A 36 5.07 6.41 1.30
N VAL A 37 3.93 5.76 1.55
CA VAL A 37 3.72 4.37 1.12
C VAL A 37 3.59 4.37 -0.41
N ASP A 38 4.17 3.39 -1.09
CA ASP A 38 4.05 3.27 -2.55
C ASP A 38 2.60 2.98 -2.95
N VAL A 39 1.88 4.02 -3.35
CA VAL A 39 0.45 3.98 -3.61
C VAL A 39 0.12 4.47 -5.01
N VAL A 40 -0.91 3.90 -5.63
CA VAL A 40 -1.57 4.40 -6.84
C VAL A 40 -3.07 4.45 -6.57
N MET A 41 -3.75 5.53 -6.99
CA MET A 41 -5.21 5.62 -6.90
C MET A 41 -5.82 5.82 -8.29
N ILE A 42 -6.71 4.92 -8.69
CA ILE A 42 -7.43 5.01 -9.95
C ILE A 42 -8.85 4.42 -9.82
N ASN A 43 -9.82 5.00 -10.52
CA ASN A 43 -11.23 4.56 -10.51
C ASN A 43 -11.89 4.46 -9.12
N GLY A 44 -11.41 5.25 -8.16
CA GLY A 44 -11.88 5.30 -6.78
C GLY A 44 -11.33 4.16 -5.91
N ILE A 45 -10.31 3.45 -6.39
CA ILE A 45 -9.68 2.32 -5.70
C ILE A 45 -8.23 2.71 -5.40
N LYS A 46 -7.79 2.42 -4.17
CA LYS A 46 -6.43 2.62 -3.70
C LYS A 46 -5.68 1.30 -3.81
N TYR A 47 -4.52 1.34 -4.44
CA TYR A 47 -3.63 0.20 -4.58
C TYR A 47 -2.27 0.52 -3.96
N GLU A 48 -1.65 -0.46 -3.32
CA GLU A 48 -0.31 -0.37 -2.76
C GLU A 48 0.63 -1.31 -3.50
N GLY A 49 1.84 -0.84 -3.74
CA GLY A 49 2.89 -1.59 -4.41
C GLY A 49 3.73 -2.32 -3.37
N GLU A 50 3.63 -3.64 -3.32
CA GLU A 50 4.58 -4.46 -2.55
C GLU A 50 5.86 -4.68 -3.36
N ASP A 51 7.00 -4.71 -2.68
CA ASP A 51 8.31 -4.92 -3.32
C ASP A 51 8.51 -6.38 -3.79
N GLU A 52 7.63 -7.31 -3.40
CA GLU A 52 7.85 -8.76 -3.52
C GLU A 52 6.89 -9.49 -4.47
N GLY A 53 6.19 -8.75 -5.34
CA GLY A 53 5.05 -9.28 -6.11
C GLY A 53 5.37 -10.20 -7.30
N LEU A 54 6.62 -10.30 -7.74
CA LEU A 54 7.00 -11.15 -8.87
C LEU A 54 8.36 -11.78 -8.59
N SER A 55 8.47 -13.11 -8.70
CA SER A 55 9.79 -13.75 -8.82
C SER A 55 10.58 -13.05 -9.93
N GLU A 56 11.82 -12.66 -9.65
CA GLU A 56 12.71 -12.03 -10.62
C GLU A 56 12.61 -12.69 -12.00
N GLY A 57 12.00 -12.03 -13.00
CA GLY A 57 12.10 -12.48 -14.39
C GLY A 57 10.97 -12.12 -15.35
N GLU A 58 9.69 -12.15 -14.93
CA GLU A 58 8.58 -11.95 -15.87
C GLU A 58 7.53 -10.97 -15.34
N ALA A 59 7.41 -9.82 -16.00
CA ALA A 59 6.30 -8.91 -15.77
C ALA A 59 5.00 -9.60 -16.20
N PRO A 60 3.92 -9.49 -15.42
CA PRO A 60 2.65 -10.14 -15.75
C PRO A 60 2.15 -9.62 -17.09
N GLU A 61 1.44 -10.47 -17.81
CA GLU A 61 0.86 -10.08 -19.10
C GLU A 61 -0.07 -8.88 -18.92
N LYS A 62 0.23 -7.85 -19.70
CA LYS A 62 -0.41 -6.54 -19.66
C LYS A 62 -1.75 -6.59 -20.41
N GLY A 63 -2.83 -6.21 -19.74
CA GLY A 63 -4.16 -6.06 -20.30
C GLY A 63 -4.41 -4.66 -20.88
N GLN A 64 -5.67 -4.19 -20.81
CA GLN A 64 -6.05 -2.89 -21.35
C GLN A 64 -5.51 -1.73 -20.50
N LYS A 65 -5.30 -0.57 -21.13
CA LYS A 65 -5.03 0.69 -20.41
C LYS A 65 -6.31 1.13 -19.70
N ILE A 66 -6.23 1.32 -18.39
CA ILE A 66 -7.36 1.76 -17.56
C ILE A 66 -7.18 3.17 -16.98
N GLY A 67 -5.98 3.73 -17.12
CA GLY A 67 -5.69 5.07 -16.63
C GLY A 67 -4.25 5.50 -16.87
N GLU A 68 -3.90 6.61 -16.25
CA GLU A 68 -2.56 7.18 -16.24
C GLU A 68 -2.35 7.98 -14.96
N VAL A 69 -1.10 8.09 -14.54
CA VAL A 69 -0.69 8.96 -13.44
C VAL A 69 -0.76 10.40 -13.90
N ARG A 70 -1.42 11.24 -13.12
CA ARG A 70 -1.62 12.68 -13.36
C ARG A 70 -0.95 13.54 -12.30
N TYR A 71 -0.58 12.94 -11.18
CA TYR A 71 0.08 13.64 -10.09
C TYR A 71 0.99 12.69 -9.30
N MET A 72 2.26 13.07 -9.17
CA MET A 72 3.22 12.35 -8.31
C MET A 72 3.23 13.00 -6.94
N LEU A 73 3.07 12.24 -5.85
CA LEU A 73 3.00 12.78 -4.49
C LEU A 73 4.38 13.16 -3.96
N ALA A 74 5.37 12.29 -4.17
CA ALA A 74 6.73 12.53 -3.77
C ALA A 74 7.19 13.90 -4.29
N ASP A 75 7.80 14.70 -3.40
CA ASP A 75 8.30 16.05 -3.65
C ASP A 75 7.27 17.13 -4.06
N ASN A 76 5.98 16.78 -4.21
CA ASN A 76 4.96 17.72 -4.70
C ASN A 76 3.75 17.86 -3.74
N ALA A 77 3.39 16.81 -3.00
CA ALA A 77 2.27 16.83 -2.06
C ALA A 77 2.69 17.21 -0.65
N CYS A 78 1.82 17.95 0.05
CA CYS A 78 1.94 18.15 1.50
C CYS A 78 1.26 17.00 2.28
N SER A 79 1.51 16.89 3.59
CA SER A 79 1.01 15.79 4.44
C SER A 79 -0.52 15.72 4.52
N ASN A 80 -1.18 16.86 4.29
CA ASN A 80 -2.64 16.97 4.29
C ASN A 80 -3.29 16.67 2.93
N HIS A 81 -2.51 16.23 1.94
CA HIS A 81 -3.03 15.84 0.64
C HIS A 81 -3.99 14.67 0.78
N LYS A 82 -5.13 14.75 0.08
CA LYS A 82 -6.12 13.68 0.03
C LYS A 82 -5.99 13.00 -1.32
N LEU A 83 -5.66 11.70 -1.31
CA LEU A 83 -5.53 10.88 -2.51
C LEU A 83 -6.75 11.01 -3.43
N ARG A 84 -6.49 11.07 -4.74
CA ARG A 84 -7.48 11.16 -5.81
C ARG A 84 -7.06 10.30 -7.01
N ASN A 85 -8.01 10.06 -7.91
CA ASN A 85 -7.73 9.32 -9.15
C ASN A 85 -6.62 10.01 -9.97
N GLY A 86 -5.62 9.23 -10.35
CA GLY A 86 -4.42 9.70 -11.06
C GLY A 86 -3.26 10.05 -10.13
N ASP A 87 -3.43 9.97 -8.81
CA ASP A 87 -2.31 10.13 -7.88
C ASP A 87 -1.47 8.85 -7.83
N ALA A 88 -0.15 9.03 -7.76
CA ALA A 88 0.80 7.96 -7.43
C ALA A 88 1.89 8.51 -6.51
N ALA A 89 2.36 7.71 -5.54
CA ALA A 89 3.43 8.14 -4.64
C ALA A 89 4.71 8.50 -5.40
N PHE A 90 5.21 7.55 -6.19
CA PHE A 90 6.55 7.63 -6.79
C PHE A 90 6.56 7.55 -8.32
N LEU A 91 5.44 7.18 -8.95
CA LEU A 91 5.39 7.07 -10.41
C LEU A 91 5.33 8.46 -11.05
N PRO A 92 6.15 8.73 -12.09
CA PRO A 92 6.08 9.99 -12.82
C PRO A 92 4.73 10.22 -13.50
N VAL A 93 4.36 11.50 -13.65
CA VAL A 93 3.20 11.92 -14.45
C VAL A 93 3.32 11.37 -15.88
N GLY A 94 2.22 10.84 -16.40
CA GLY A 94 2.14 10.18 -17.70
C GLY A 94 2.41 8.68 -17.67
N THR A 95 2.81 8.11 -16.52
CA THR A 95 2.92 6.66 -16.36
C THR A 95 1.56 6.01 -16.59
N GLU A 96 1.46 5.12 -17.57
CA GLU A 96 0.23 4.43 -17.91
C GLU A 96 -0.08 3.30 -16.91
N ILE A 97 -1.36 3.10 -16.60
CA ILE A 97 -1.85 2.08 -15.67
C ILE A 97 -2.69 1.07 -16.45
N PHE A 98 -2.41 -0.21 -16.23
CA PHE A 98 -2.99 -1.31 -17.00
C PHE A 98 -3.64 -2.37 -16.12
N GLU A 99 -4.61 -3.06 -16.71
CA GLU A 99 -5.03 -4.38 -16.24
C GLU A 99 -3.88 -5.38 -16.27
N ILE A 100 -4.01 -6.41 -15.44
CA ILE A 100 -3.18 -7.62 -15.49
C ILE A 100 -4.06 -8.75 -16.02
N ALA A 101 -3.62 -9.44 -17.07
CA ALA A 101 -4.36 -10.55 -17.64
C ALA A 101 -4.66 -11.63 -16.58
N GLY A 102 -5.88 -12.18 -16.62
CA GLY A 102 -6.35 -13.20 -15.67
C GLY A 102 -6.88 -12.65 -14.35
N TYR A 103 -6.82 -11.33 -14.11
CA TYR A 103 -7.30 -10.71 -12.87
C TYR A 103 -8.17 -9.49 -13.12
N ARG A 104 -9.12 -9.25 -12.21
CA ARG A 104 -9.92 -8.03 -12.19
C ARG A 104 -9.05 -6.83 -11.85
N SER A 105 -9.27 -5.73 -12.57
CA SER A 105 -8.57 -4.47 -12.32
C SER A 105 -8.84 -3.88 -10.94
N ASP A 106 -9.96 -4.24 -10.30
CA ASP A 106 -10.30 -3.77 -8.94
C ASP A 106 -9.54 -4.49 -7.82
N PHE A 107 -8.83 -5.57 -8.15
CA PHE A 107 -7.91 -6.28 -7.26
C PHE A 107 -6.46 -5.86 -7.49
N ARG A 108 -5.98 -5.88 -8.74
CA ARG A 108 -4.57 -5.54 -9.03
C ARG A 108 -4.36 -4.92 -10.40
N VAL A 109 -3.35 -4.06 -10.49
CA VAL A 109 -3.01 -3.28 -11.69
C VAL A 109 -1.50 -3.25 -11.91
N LEU A 110 -1.07 -3.01 -13.15
CA LEU A 110 0.33 -2.87 -13.53
C LEU A 110 0.62 -1.40 -13.86
N ALA A 111 1.61 -0.81 -13.22
CA ALA A 111 2.08 0.54 -13.50
C ALA A 111 3.59 0.65 -13.25
N GLY A 112 4.34 1.29 -14.15
CA GLY A 112 5.79 1.42 -13.98
C GLY A 112 6.56 0.10 -13.83
N ASN A 113 6.09 -0.98 -14.47
CA ASN A 113 6.58 -2.36 -14.33
C ASN A 113 6.44 -2.97 -12.92
N LYS A 114 5.66 -2.35 -12.04
CA LYS A 114 5.33 -2.85 -10.70
C LYS A 114 3.85 -3.24 -10.62
N VAL A 115 3.58 -4.31 -9.90
CA VAL A 115 2.22 -4.74 -9.56
C VAL A 115 1.76 -3.96 -8.34
N TYR A 116 0.60 -3.35 -8.43
CA TYR A 116 -0.08 -2.69 -7.34
C TYR A 116 -1.34 -3.48 -7.00
N GLN A 117 -1.54 -3.76 -5.71
CA GLN A 117 -2.64 -4.57 -5.20
C GLN A 117 -3.56 -3.72 -4.35
N VAL A 118 -4.85 -4.00 -4.40
CA VAL A 118 -5.86 -3.19 -3.72
C VAL A 118 -5.61 -3.17 -2.21
N SER A 119 -5.55 -1.98 -1.63
CA SER A 119 -5.59 -1.78 -0.18
C SER A 119 -6.92 -1.19 0.29
N GLU A 120 -7.64 -0.48 -0.59
CA GLU A 120 -8.97 0.04 -0.27
C GLU A 120 -9.90 0.11 -1.50
N ASN A 121 -11.06 -0.54 -1.40
CA ASN A 121 -12.16 -0.42 -2.36
C ASN A 121 -13.51 -0.32 -1.64
N LYS A 122 -14.05 0.89 -1.52
CA LYS A 122 -15.32 1.15 -0.80
C LYS A 122 -16.55 0.50 -1.43
N LYS A 123 -16.43 -0.03 -2.66
CA LYS A 123 -17.53 -0.72 -3.33
C LYS A 123 -17.60 -2.20 -2.97
N ALA A 124 -16.50 -2.79 -2.50
CA ALA A 124 -16.45 -4.18 -2.09
C ALA A 124 -17.29 -4.41 -0.82
N LYS A 125 -18.00 -5.53 -0.77
CA LYS A 125 -18.80 -5.95 0.38
C LYS A 125 -18.22 -7.16 1.09
N THR A 126 -17.42 -7.95 0.38
CA THR A 126 -16.73 -9.13 0.89
C THR A 126 -15.26 -9.10 0.50
N ILE A 127 -14.46 -9.94 1.15
CA ILE A 127 -13.07 -10.14 0.76
C ILE A 127 -12.96 -10.76 -0.64
N SER A 128 -13.87 -11.65 -1.07
CA SER A 128 -13.90 -12.14 -2.46
C SER A 128 -14.17 -11.04 -3.51
N GLU A 129 -14.98 -10.03 -3.17
CA GLU A 129 -15.16 -8.86 -4.05
C GLU A 129 -13.91 -7.97 -4.07
N LEU A 130 -13.19 -7.86 -2.95
CA LEU A 130 -11.94 -7.11 -2.86
C LEU A 130 -10.78 -7.82 -3.57
N LEU A 131 -10.63 -9.12 -3.34
CA LEU A 131 -9.51 -9.94 -3.79
C LEU A 131 -9.98 -10.96 -4.82
N ASP A 132 -9.44 -10.87 -6.03
CA ASP A 132 -9.75 -11.78 -7.12
C ASP A 132 -8.83 -13.02 -7.11
N ILE A 133 -8.92 -13.81 -6.02
CA ILE A 133 -8.01 -14.93 -5.74
C ILE A 133 -8.72 -16.30 -5.64
N GLU A 134 -10.05 -16.35 -5.77
CA GLU A 134 -10.81 -17.61 -5.76
C GLU A 134 -10.30 -18.55 -6.86
N GLY A 135 -9.95 -19.78 -6.48
CA GLY A 135 -9.36 -20.76 -7.40
C GLY A 135 -7.95 -20.44 -7.92
N LYS A 136 -7.29 -19.41 -7.38
CA LYS A 136 -5.97 -18.92 -7.84
C LYS A 136 -4.87 -19.04 -6.77
N VAL A 137 -5.22 -19.50 -5.56
CA VAL A 137 -4.27 -19.72 -4.46
C VAL A 137 -3.55 -21.06 -4.64
N LYS A 138 -2.23 -21.03 -4.56
CA LYS A 138 -1.35 -22.20 -4.60
C LYS A 138 -1.06 -22.77 -3.21
N LYS A 139 -0.72 -21.89 -2.27
CA LYS A 139 -0.45 -22.23 -0.86
C LYS A 139 -0.50 -20.97 0.01
N MET A 140 -0.59 -21.17 1.31
CA MET A 140 -0.32 -20.14 2.30
C MET A 140 0.97 -20.42 3.08
N SER A 141 1.64 -19.36 3.54
CA SER A 141 2.78 -19.47 4.45
C SER A 141 2.69 -18.47 5.61
N LEU A 142 3.36 -18.85 6.69
CA LEU A 142 3.69 -17.98 7.82
C LEU A 142 5.04 -17.34 7.55
N GLU A 143 5.13 -16.04 7.79
CA GLU A 143 6.36 -15.25 7.65
C GLU A 143 6.79 -14.68 9.01
N SER A 144 8.10 -14.46 9.15
CA SER A 144 8.76 -13.88 10.32
C SER A 144 8.37 -12.42 10.48
N ASP A 145 8.00 -12.01 11.70
CA ASP A 145 7.69 -10.61 12.02
C ASP A 145 8.94 -9.72 12.11
N TYR A 146 10.13 -10.33 12.17
CA TYR A 146 11.41 -9.66 12.31
C TYR A 146 11.98 -9.22 10.95
N ASP A 147 11.98 -10.11 9.97
CA ASP A 147 12.65 -9.91 8.68
C ASP A 147 11.81 -10.33 7.46
N GLY A 148 10.56 -10.75 7.66
CA GLY A 148 9.68 -11.18 6.57
C GLY A 148 10.09 -12.48 5.91
N SER A 149 11.04 -13.23 6.50
CA SER A 149 11.48 -14.52 5.96
C SER A 149 10.45 -15.63 6.19
N HIS A 150 10.48 -16.62 5.30
CA HIS A 150 9.60 -17.78 5.39
C HIS A 150 9.82 -18.58 6.68
N VAL A 151 8.74 -18.85 7.43
CA VAL A 151 8.77 -19.67 8.65
C VAL A 151 8.25 -21.08 8.38
N SER A 152 7.02 -21.19 7.84
CA SER A 152 6.43 -22.50 7.53
C SER A 152 5.27 -22.39 6.52
N ASP A 153 5.01 -23.49 5.79
CA ASP A 153 3.87 -23.61 4.88
C ASP A 153 2.66 -24.25 5.58
N PHE A 154 1.47 -23.72 5.33
CA PHE A 154 0.21 -24.37 5.70
C PHE A 154 0.03 -25.65 4.87
N THR A 155 -0.65 -26.65 5.42
CA THR A 155 -1.05 -27.82 4.64
C THR A 155 -2.05 -27.42 3.55
N GLU A 156 -2.25 -28.31 2.58
CA GLU A 156 -3.24 -28.08 1.52
C GLU A 156 -4.65 -27.89 2.10
N GLN A 157 -5.04 -28.74 3.05
CA GLN A 157 -6.35 -28.63 3.71
C GLN A 157 -6.49 -27.33 4.51
N GLU A 158 -5.49 -26.99 5.35
CA GLU A 158 -5.50 -25.72 6.10
C GLU A 158 -5.58 -24.50 5.16
N THR A 159 -4.90 -24.55 4.01
CA THR A 159 -4.97 -23.48 3.00
C THR A 159 -6.37 -23.37 2.42
N VAL A 160 -6.99 -24.49 2.04
CA VAL A 160 -8.35 -24.52 1.48
C VAL A 160 -9.34 -23.97 2.51
N ASP A 161 -9.34 -24.52 3.73
CA ASP A 161 -10.28 -24.14 4.79
C ASP A 161 -10.13 -22.65 5.14
N PHE A 162 -8.90 -22.17 5.29
CA PHE A 162 -8.66 -20.75 5.57
C PHE A 162 -9.12 -19.85 4.43
N VAL A 163 -8.81 -20.19 3.17
CA VAL A 163 -9.15 -19.34 2.01
C VAL A 163 -10.66 -19.28 1.79
N GLU A 164 -11.37 -20.39 1.97
CA GLU A 164 -12.84 -20.42 1.88
C GLU A 164 -13.48 -19.49 2.91
N GLU A 165 -13.08 -19.61 4.17
CA GLU A 165 -13.53 -18.72 5.25
C GLU A 165 -13.15 -17.26 4.98
N PHE A 166 -11.89 -17.01 4.63
CA PHE A 166 -11.34 -15.69 4.35
C PHE A 166 -12.09 -14.96 3.24
N LEU A 167 -12.39 -15.64 2.12
CA LEU A 167 -13.11 -15.05 0.99
C LEU A 167 -14.58 -14.75 1.31
N SER A 168 -15.17 -15.48 2.27
CA SER A 168 -16.54 -15.27 2.73
C SER A 168 -16.71 -14.05 3.65
N LEU A 169 -15.60 -13.55 4.22
CA LEU A 169 -15.64 -12.46 5.19
C LEU A 169 -16.26 -11.19 4.62
N LYS A 170 -17.06 -10.51 5.45
CA LYS A 170 -17.55 -9.17 5.12
C LYS A 170 -16.41 -8.16 5.17
N TYR A 171 -16.28 -7.37 4.10
CA TYR A 171 -15.37 -6.24 4.08
C TYR A 171 -15.99 -5.09 4.89
N ALA A 172 -15.39 -4.80 6.04
CA ALA A 172 -15.82 -3.74 6.94
C ALA A 172 -15.15 -2.39 6.63
N GLY A 173 -14.07 -2.41 5.83
CA GLY A 173 -13.23 -1.26 5.51
C GLY A 173 -12.06 -1.10 6.49
N TYR A 174 -10.93 -0.60 5.96
CA TYR A 174 -9.67 -0.44 6.69
C TYR A 174 -9.86 0.31 8.03
N ASP A 175 -10.43 1.53 8.00
CA ASP A 175 -10.59 2.36 9.19
C ASP A 175 -11.37 1.69 10.33
N LYS A 176 -12.36 0.84 9.98
CA LYS A 176 -13.21 0.19 10.97
C LYS A 176 -12.51 -0.99 11.62
N ALA A 177 -11.76 -1.78 10.83
CA ALA A 177 -10.97 -2.90 11.33
C ALA A 177 -9.78 -2.38 12.16
N HIS A 178 -9.03 -1.40 11.63
CA HIS A 178 -7.82 -0.88 12.27
C HIS A 178 -8.09 -0.31 13.67
N LYS A 179 -9.24 0.36 13.89
CA LYS A 179 -9.65 0.87 15.22
C LYS A 179 -9.87 -0.21 16.28
N LYS A 180 -9.92 -1.48 15.91
CA LYS A 180 -10.14 -2.59 16.85
C LYS A 180 -8.84 -3.21 17.35
N ILE A 181 -7.75 -3.05 16.60
CA ILE A 181 -6.42 -3.55 16.97
C ILE A 181 -5.98 -2.85 18.26
N ASN A 182 -5.67 -3.64 19.29
CA ASN A 182 -5.21 -3.14 20.59
C ASN A 182 -3.99 -3.90 21.13
N SER A 183 -3.66 -5.05 20.54
CA SER A 183 -2.51 -5.89 20.83
C SER A 183 -1.38 -5.70 19.82
N ASP A 184 -0.16 -6.01 20.27
CA ASP A 184 1.02 -6.15 19.40
C ASP A 184 1.14 -7.56 18.80
N ASN A 185 0.32 -8.51 19.30
CA ASN A 185 0.28 -9.90 18.85
C ASN A 185 -0.28 -9.98 17.43
N ARG A 186 0.63 -10.14 16.46
CA ARG A 186 0.31 -10.14 15.04
C ARG A 186 1.06 -11.26 14.33
N VAL A 187 0.42 -11.78 13.30
CA VAL A 187 0.92 -12.86 12.46
C VAL A 187 1.00 -12.35 11.02
N PHE A 188 2.14 -12.57 10.38
CA PHE A 188 2.33 -12.23 8.98
C PHE A 188 2.03 -13.45 8.13
N LEU A 189 0.98 -13.36 7.32
CA LEU A 189 0.52 -14.42 6.44
C LEU A 189 0.80 -14.03 5.00
N ARG A 190 1.20 -15.01 4.19
CA ARG A 190 1.42 -14.81 2.75
C ARG A 190 0.57 -15.78 1.95
N ILE A 191 -0.10 -15.25 0.93
CA ILE A 191 -0.78 -16.05 -0.09
C ILE A 191 0.11 -16.11 -1.32
N HIS A 192 0.45 -17.34 -1.72
CA HIS A 192 1.15 -17.61 -2.97
C HIS A 192 0.12 -17.94 -4.05
N LEU A 193 0.17 -17.27 -5.18
CA LEU A 193 -0.76 -17.46 -6.29
C LEU A 193 -0.18 -18.42 -7.33
N MET A 194 -1.05 -19.02 -8.14
CA MET A 194 -0.67 -19.99 -9.18
C MET A 194 0.19 -19.36 -10.30
N ASP A 195 0.12 -18.04 -10.47
CA ASP A 195 0.92 -17.28 -11.44
C ASP A 195 2.34 -16.97 -10.94
N GLY A 196 2.71 -17.43 -9.75
CA GLY A 196 4.03 -17.21 -9.13
C GLY A 196 4.15 -15.91 -8.35
N SER A 197 3.15 -15.03 -8.40
CA SER A 197 3.07 -13.86 -7.52
C SER A 197 2.67 -14.25 -6.10
N SER A 198 2.95 -13.36 -5.15
CA SER A 198 2.48 -13.50 -3.77
C SER A 198 2.17 -12.14 -3.17
N PHE A 199 1.41 -12.14 -2.08
CA PHE A 199 1.19 -10.94 -1.28
C PHE A 199 1.04 -11.30 0.19
N ASN A 200 1.41 -10.36 1.05
CA ASN A 200 1.29 -10.53 2.48
C ASN A 200 0.06 -9.79 3.03
N PHE A 201 -0.39 -10.24 4.20
CA PHE A 201 -1.36 -9.52 5.01
C PHE A 201 -1.12 -9.86 6.47
N VAL A 202 -1.61 -8.99 7.34
CA VAL A 202 -1.38 -9.11 8.78
C VAL A 202 -2.68 -9.47 9.47
N TYR A 203 -2.59 -10.44 10.37
CA TYR A 203 -3.69 -10.92 11.19
C TYR A 203 -3.36 -10.75 12.67
N TRP A 204 -4.30 -10.18 13.44
CA TRP A 204 -4.23 -10.05 14.89
C TRP A 204 -5.19 -11.07 15.52
N PRO A 205 -4.69 -12.21 16.03
CA PRO A 205 -5.55 -13.27 16.54
C PRO A 205 -6.35 -12.88 17.78
N ASP A 206 -5.82 -11.98 18.62
CA ASP A 206 -6.46 -11.58 19.88
C ASP A 206 -7.80 -10.87 19.63
N GLU A 207 -7.82 -9.94 18.67
CA GLU A 207 -9.02 -9.20 18.25
C GLU A 207 -9.74 -9.83 17.06
N ASN A 208 -9.15 -10.87 16.47
CA ASN A 208 -9.61 -11.51 15.25
C ASN A 208 -9.76 -10.51 14.08
N VAL A 209 -8.71 -9.71 13.83
CA VAL A 209 -8.72 -8.60 12.86
C VAL A 209 -7.67 -8.80 11.77
N LEU A 210 -8.03 -8.48 10.52
CA LEU A 210 -7.14 -8.47 9.36
C LEU A 210 -6.86 -7.02 8.92
N ASN A 211 -5.61 -6.69 8.56
CA ASN A 211 -5.27 -5.35 8.02
C ASN A 211 -6.04 -5.01 6.73
N LEU A 212 -6.51 -6.02 6.01
CA LEU A 212 -7.36 -5.90 4.83
C LEU A 212 -8.79 -5.41 5.13
N GLY A 213 -9.08 -4.92 6.32
CA GLY A 213 -10.39 -4.31 6.62
C GLY A 213 -11.50 -5.31 6.92
N ALA A 214 -11.16 -6.48 7.45
CA ALA A 214 -12.12 -7.53 7.82
C ALA A 214 -11.84 -8.10 9.22
N PHE A 215 -12.83 -8.81 9.74
CA PHE A 215 -12.75 -9.58 10.99
C PHE A 215 -12.78 -11.06 10.61
N GLY A 216 -11.84 -11.85 11.13
CA GLY A 216 -11.78 -13.27 10.83
C GLY A 216 -12.85 -14.07 11.57
N THR A 217 -12.83 -15.40 11.37
CA THR A 217 -13.67 -16.36 12.08
C THR A 217 -12.86 -17.10 13.15
N GLU A 218 -13.53 -17.84 14.03
CA GLU A 218 -12.82 -18.66 15.03
C GLU A 218 -12.05 -19.80 14.36
N GLU A 219 -12.57 -20.37 13.28
CA GLU A 219 -11.87 -21.40 12.50
C GLU A 219 -10.55 -20.89 11.91
N MET A 220 -10.57 -19.71 11.30
CA MET A 220 -9.33 -19.06 10.84
C MET A 220 -8.33 -18.86 11.97
N LYS A 221 -8.81 -18.45 13.15
CA LYS A 221 -7.99 -18.24 14.34
C LYS A 221 -7.34 -19.56 14.80
N GLU A 222 -8.13 -20.63 14.87
CA GLU A 222 -7.66 -21.97 15.26
C GLU A 222 -6.62 -22.52 14.26
N ILE A 223 -6.86 -22.35 12.95
CA ILE A 223 -5.91 -22.75 11.90
C ILE A 223 -4.58 -22.02 12.09
N VAL A 224 -4.62 -20.70 12.33
CA VAL A 224 -3.40 -19.92 12.52
C VAL A 224 -2.70 -20.32 13.83
N LEU A 225 -3.38 -20.29 14.97
CA LEU A 225 -2.78 -20.56 16.28
C LEU A 225 -2.34 -22.03 16.47
N GLY A 226 -2.89 -22.97 15.71
CA GLY A 226 -2.44 -24.37 15.70
C GLY A 226 -1.04 -24.58 15.12
N ARG A 227 -0.43 -23.54 14.52
CA ARG A 227 0.87 -23.62 13.87
C ARG A 227 2.03 -23.47 14.85
N LYS A 228 3.05 -24.32 14.67
CA LYS A 228 4.35 -24.17 15.36
C LYS A 228 5.04 -22.89 14.88
N GLY A 229 5.56 -22.08 15.81
CA GLY A 229 6.26 -20.82 15.52
C GLY A 229 5.48 -19.56 15.90
N ILE A 230 4.25 -19.72 16.39
CA ILE A 230 3.51 -18.68 17.11
C ILE A 230 3.73 -18.99 18.58
N GLU A 231 4.80 -18.47 19.19
CA GLU A 231 5.06 -18.65 20.62
C GLU A 231 4.09 -17.79 21.44
N GLU A 232 3.50 -18.38 22.49
CA GLU A 232 2.72 -17.69 23.54
C GLU A 232 3.61 -16.78 24.42
#